data_AF-A0A4S5ES96-F1
#
_entry.id   AF-A0A4S5ES96-F1
#
_cell.length_a   1.000
_cell.length_b   1.000
_cell.length_c   1.000
_cell.angle_alpha   90.00
_cell.angle_beta   90.00
_cell.angle_gamma   90.00
#
_symmetry.space_group_name_H-M   'P 1'
#
loop_
_entity.id
_entity.type
_entity.pdbx_description
1 polymer ?
#
loop_
_entity_poly.entity_id
_entity_poly.type
_entity_poly.pdbx_seq_one_letter_code
_entity_poly.pdbx_strand_id
1 'polypeptide(L)'
;MCPRTRRPPRRRPASLTRPTRCARPGRSSLTDPNAAAVAPSGIERAVRAHLGALYGTDTAGWTLLASYPVARALPTMTSPHVLRRPVRTPSGVYVCGDHRDTSSIQGALYSGRRAAEAVLADLGVVRPDPPAGEPQQTV
;
A
#
# COMPACT_ATOMS: atom_id res chain seq x y z
N MET A 1 -30.06 30.12 -8.49
CA MET A 1 -29.57 28.83 -9.03
C MET A 1 -28.08 28.98 -9.36
N CYS A 2 -27.18 28.36 -8.57
CA CYS A 2 -25.74 28.32 -8.85
C CYS A 2 -25.31 26.84 -8.93
N PRO A 3 -24.60 26.38 -9.97
CA PRO A 3 -24.20 24.99 -10.05
C PRO A 3 -22.95 24.77 -9.17
N ARG A 4 -23.08 23.88 -8.19
CA ARG A 4 -21.96 23.35 -7.40
C ARG A 4 -21.09 22.48 -8.32
N THR A 5 -19.91 22.97 -8.67
CA THR A 5 -18.89 22.17 -9.37
C THR A 5 -18.33 21.11 -8.41
N ARG A 6 -18.60 19.83 -8.70
CA ARG A 6 -18.01 18.70 -7.97
C ARG A 6 -16.52 18.62 -8.32
N ARG A 7 -15.66 18.93 -7.34
CA ARG A 7 -14.20 18.79 -7.46
C ARG A 7 -13.85 17.29 -7.50
N PRO A 8 -13.13 16.79 -8.52
CA PRO A 8 -12.76 15.38 -8.58
C PRO A 8 -11.73 15.03 -7.48
N PRO A 9 -11.70 13.77 -7.01
CA PRO A 9 -10.78 13.35 -5.95
C PRO A 9 -9.33 13.49 -6.42
N ARG A 10 -8.51 14.19 -5.62
CA ARG A 10 -7.08 14.36 -5.90
C ARG A 10 -6.40 12.99 -5.86
N ARG A 11 -5.79 12.62 -7.00
CA ARG A 11 -5.14 11.32 -7.24
C ARG A 11 -3.67 11.44 -6.87
N ARG A 12 -3.16 10.55 -6.02
CA ARG A 12 -1.74 10.50 -5.65
C ARG A 12 -1.08 9.31 -6.35
N PRO A 13 -0.15 9.55 -7.28
CA PRO A 13 0.81 8.55 -7.73
C PRO A 13 1.94 8.40 -6.70
N ALA A 14 2.59 7.24 -6.70
CA ALA A 14 3.83 6.99 -5.97
C ALA A 14 4.87 6.43 -6.95
N SER A 15 6.11 6.89 -6.85
CA SER A 15 7.23 6.38 -7.66
C SER A 15 8.25 5.71 -6.76
N LEU A 16 8.71 4.52 -7.13
CA LEU A 16 9.78 3.84 -6.43
C LEU A 16 11.12 4.25 -7.07
N THR A 17 11.90 5.09 -6.39
CA THR A 17 13.24 5.49 -6.82
C THR A 17 14.27 4.75 -5.98
N ARG A 18 15.17 4.00 -6.62
CA ARG A 18 16.21 3.23 -5.94
C ARG A 18 17.59 3.86 -6.17
N PRO A 19 18.06 4.75 -5.29
CA PRO A 19 19.47 5.11 -5.23
C PRO A 19 20.24 4.01 -4.49
N THR A 20 21.43 3.68 -4.95
CA THR A 20 22.35 2.83 -4.18
C THR A 20 23.72 3.49 -4.19
N ARG A 21 24.29 3.71 -3.01
CA ARG A 21 25.73 3.92 -2.84
C ARG A 21 26.31 2.70 -2.12
N CYS A 22 27.40 2.18 -2.65
CA CYS A 22 28.15 1.08 -2.04
C CYS A 22 28.75 1.51 -0.69
N ALA A 23 28.33 0.86 0.41
CA ALA A 23 29.18 0.33 1.49
C ALA A 23 28.35 -0.30 2.64
N ARG A 24 28.52 -1.63 2.81
CA ARG A 24 28.17 -2.50 3.97
C ARG A 24 26.67 -2.78 4.30
N PRO A 25 26.30 -4.01 4.77
CA PRO A 25 24.95 -4.53 4.68
C PRO A 25 24.11 -4.20 5.93
N GLY A 26 23.04 -3.45 5.71
CA GLY A 26 21.96 -3.22 6.66
C GLY A 26 20.81 -2.63 5.88
N ARG A 27 19.87 -3.46 5.45
CA ARG A 27 18.80 -3.09 4.52
C ARG A 27 17.92 -2.00 5.13
N SER A 28 18.02 -0.78 4.61
CA SER A 28 17.00 0.25 4.81
C SER A 28 16.56 0.75 3.44
N SER A 29 15.33 0.39 3.07
CA SER A 29 14.65 0.89 1.88
C SER A 29 13.86 2.12 2.29
N LEU A 30 14.15 3.28 1.70
CA LEU A 30 13.28 4.45 1.84
C LEU A 30 12.32 4.52 0.66
N THR A 31 11.04 4.57 0.96
CA THR A 31 9.95 4.79 -0.01
C THR A 31 9.42 6.20 0.23
N ASP A 32 9.44 7.05 -0.79
CA ASP A 32 8.72 8.34 -0.76
C ASP A 32 7.30 8.15 -1.33
N PRO A 33 6.25 8.21 -0.50
CA PRO A 33 4.87 8.02 -0.94
C PRO A 33 4.27 9.23 -1.67
N ASN A 34 5.00 10.34 -1.85
CA ASN A 34 4.44 11.62 -2.30
C ASN A 34 4.87 12.07 -3.72
N ALA A 35 5.62 11.24 -4.44
CA ALA A 35 6.04 11.56 -5.80
C ALA A 35 4.92 11.34 -6.82
N ALA A 36 4.27 12.44 -7.19
CA ALA A 36 3.33 12.48 -8.31
C ALA A 36 4.01 12.00 -9.60
N ALA A 37 3.28 11.25 -10.42
CA ALA A 37 3.67 10.65 -11.69
C ALA A 37 4.06 11.74 -12.70
N VAL A 38 5.29 12.20 -12.54
CA VAL A 38 6.08 12.91 -13.53
C VAL A 38 6.96 11.85 -14.17
N ALA A 39 7.25 12.02 -15.47
CA ALA A 39 8.14 11.12 -16.20
C ALA A 39 9.42 10.80 -15.38
N PRO A 40 9.97 9.57 -15.47
CA PRO A 40 11.02 9.08 -14.57
C PRO A 40 12.24 10.00 -14.43
N SER A 41 12.56 10.76 -15.46
CA SER A 41 13.70 11.69 -15.51
C SER A 41 13.47 13.01 -14.80
N GLY A 42 12.22 13.44 -14.58
CA GLY A 42 11.90 14.77 -14.06
C GLY A 42 12.05 14.90 -12.53
N ILE A 43 11.86 13.80 -11.80
CA ILE A 43 11.83 13.79 -10.32
C ILE A 43 13.15 13.36 -9.69
N GLU A 44 14.02 12.64 -10.42
CA GLU A 44 15.22 12.06 -9.84
C GLU A 44 16.17 13.09 -9.22
N ARG A 45 16.36 14.23 -9.89
CA ARG A 45 17.20 15.33 -9.38
C ARG A 45 16.64 15.91 -8.07
N ALA A 46 15.33 16.09 -8.00
CA ALA A 46 14.66 16.58 -6.80
C ALA A 46 14.78 15.57 -5.64
N VAL A 47 14.63 14.28 -5.94
CA VAL A 47 14.83 13.20 -4.96
C VAL A 47 16.26 13.20 -4.44
N ARG A 48 17.28 13.33 -5.30
CA ARG A 48 18.68 13.39 -4.87
C ARG A 48 19.00 14.59 -3.99
N ALA A 49 18.49 15.77 -4.37
CA ALA A 49 18.64 16.97 -3.55
C ALA A 49 18.02 16.77 -2.16
N HIS A 50 16.81 16.19 -2.10
CA HIS A 50 16.15 15.89 -0.83
C HIS A 50 16.93 14.87 0.01
N LEU A 51 17.43 13.79 -0.60
CA LEU A 51 18.23 12.78 0.10
C LEU A 51 19.56 13.34 0.60
N GLY A 52 20.17 14.26 -0.14
CA GLY A 52 21.39 14.95 0.31
C GLY A 52 21.16 15.77 1.56
N ALA A 53 20.02 16.49 1.63
CA ALA A 53 19.60 17.19 2.84
C ALA A 53 19.27 16.23 3.99
N LEU A 54 18.52 15.15 3.72
CA LEU A 54 18.09 14.19 4.75
C LEU A 54 19.26 13.43 5.39
N TYR A 55 20.26 13.06 4.58
CA TYR A 55 21.43 12.29 5.05
C TYR A 55 22.66 13.14 5.34
N GLY A 56 22.60 14.46 5.10
CA GLY A 56 23.76 15.35 5.27
C GLY A 56 24.96 14.95 4.41
N THR A 57 24.73 14.47 3.18
CA THR A 57 25.79 13.94 2.32
C THR A 57 25.64 14.39 0.88
N ASP A 58 26.75 14.42 0.13
CA ASP A 58 26.72 14.68 -1.30
C ASP A 58 26.19 13.46 -2.08
N THR A 59 25.12 13.70 -2.84
CA THR A 59 24.46 12.70 -3.68
C THR A 59 24.85 12.79 -5.16
N ALA A 60 25.75 13.71 -5.54
CA ALA A 60 26.20 13.90 -6.92
C ALA A 60 26.81 12.61 -7.51
N GLY A 61 27.60 11.88 -6.72
CA GLY A 61 28.22 10.63 -7.15
C GLY A 61 27.34 9.39 -7.09
N TRP A 62 26.04 9.50 -6.80
CA TRP A 62 25.17 8.32 -6.73
C TRP A 62 24.74 7.88 -8.14
N THR A 63 24.45 6.60 -8.35
CA THR A 63 23.94 6.10 -9.64
C THR A 63 22.50 5.64 -9.45
N LEU A 64 21.58 6.15 -10.28
CA LEU A 64 20.21 5.65 -10.31
C LEU A 64 20.23 4.24 -10.89
N LEU A 65 19.75 3.25 -10.12
CA LEU A 65 19.67 1.88 -10.62
C LEU A 65 18.39 1.63 -11.40
N ALA A 66 17.26 2.10 -10.87
CA ALA A 66 15.96 1.93 -11.51
C ALA A 66 14.93 2.92 -10.96
N SER A 67 13.94 3.22 -11.79
CA SER A 67 12.74 3.96 -11.41
C SER A 67 11.53 3.23 -11.99
N TYR A 68 10.57 2.89 -11.12
CA TYR A 68 9.36 2.20 -11.53
C TYR A 68 8.13 3.08 -11.25
N PRO A 69 7.49 3.63 -12.29
CA PRO A 69 6.21 4.29 -12.14
C PRO A 69 5.13 3.21 -11.93
N VAL A 70 4.59 3.12 -10.71
CA VAL A 70 3.51 2.18 -10.40
C VAL A 70 2.19 2.94 -10.42
N ALA A 71 1.46 2.82 -11.51
CA ALA A 71 0.12 3.38 -11.60
C ALA A 71 -0.77 2.73 -10.51
N ARG A 72 -1.52 3.55 -9.77
CA ARG A 72 -2.47 3.10 -8.73
C ARG A 72 -1.82 2.22 -7.63
N ALA A 73 -0.59 2.56 -7.24
CA ALA A 73 0.19 1.82 -6.25
C ALA A 73 -0.51 1.57 -4.91
N LEU A 74 -1.38 2.49 -4.47
CA LEU A 74 -2.13 2.37 -3.22
C LEU A 74 -3.61 2.76 -3.42
N PRO A 75 -4.54 2.10 -2.72
CA PRO A 75 -5.92 2.51 -2.69
C PRO A 75 -6.07 3.89 -2.02
N THR A 76 -7.10 4.62 -2.44
CA THR A 76 -7.38 5.95 -1.89
C THR A 76 -8.15 5.83 -0.58
N MET A 77 -7.55 6.28 0.53
CA MET A 77 -8.17 6.32 1.86
C MET A 77 -8.47 7.77 2.29
N THR A 78 -9.41 8.41 1.60
CA THR A 78 -9.86 9.77 1.98
C THR A 78 -10.66 9.77 3.28
N SER A 79 -10.50 10.82 4.07
CA SER A 79 -11.34 11.07 5.26
C SER A 79 -12.77 11.49 4.87
N PRO A 80 -13.81 11.07 5.63
CA PRO A 80 -13.77 10.07 6.70
C PRO A 80 -13.60 8.66 6.13
N HIS A 81 -12.64 7.91 6.67
CA HIS A 81 -12.29 6.60 6.12
C HIS A 81 -13.02 5.47 6.85
N VAL A 82 -13.69 4.60 6.09
CA VAL A 82 -14.30 3.37 6.61
C VAL A 82 -13.20 2.32 6.68
N LEU A 83 -12.67 2.10 7.89
CA LEU A 83 -11.57 1.18 8.16
C LEU A 83 -11.91 -0.29 7.95
N ARG A 84 -13.20 -0.63 7.90
CA ARG A 84 -13.69 -2.00 7.76
C ARG A 84 -14.92 -2.04 6.87
N ARG A 85 -14.75 -2.47 5.62
CA ARG A 85 -15.82 -2.63 4.65
C ARG A 85 -16.35 -4.08 4.66
N PRO A 86 -17.60 -4.30 4.21
CA PRO A 86 -18.12 -5.64 4.02
C PRO A 86 -17.31 -6.42 2.98
N VAL A 87 -17.08 -7.70 3.28
CA VAL A 87 -16.43 -8.67 2.37
C VAL A 87 -17.44 -9.39 1.47
N ARG A 88 -18.71 -9.47 1.88
CA ARG A 88 -19.82 -10.00 1.09
C ARG A 88 -20.44 -8.90 0.24
N THR A 89 -20.63 -9.15 -1.05
CA THR A 89 -21.42 -8.27 -1.92
C THR A 89 -22.85 -8.82 -2.06
N PRO A 90 -23.85 -7.97 -2.38
CA PRO A 90 -25.21 -8.43 -2.67
C PRO A 90 -25.31 -9.40 -3.84
N SER A 91 -24.29 -9.45 -4.72
CA SER A 91 -24.23 -10.35 -5.87
C SER A 91 -23.69 -11.75 -5.56
N GLY A 92 -23.50 -12.10 -4.29
CA GLY A 92 -22.92 -13.38 -3.88
C GLY A 92 -21.41 -13.51 -4.12
N VAL A 93 -20.71 -12.40 -4.36
CA VAL A 93 -19.25 -12.38 -4.55
C VAL A 93 -18.57 -11.95 -3.25
N TYR A 94 -17.43 -12.57 -2.96
CA TYR A 94 -16.60 -12.21 -1.81
C TYR A 94 -15.42 -11.39 -2.29
N VAL A 95 -15.19 -10.24 -1.65
CA VAL A 95 -14.12 -9.32 -2.00
C VAL A 95 -13.22 -9.11 -0.80
N CYS A 96 -11.92 -9.33 -1.01
CA CYS A 96 -10.85 -9.05 -0.06
C CYS A 96 -9.77 -8.18 -0.70
N GLY A 97 -8.89 -7.62 0.14
CA GLY A 97 -7.82 -6.72 -0.22
C GLY A 97 -7.68 -5.57 0.77
N ASP A 98 -6.57 -4.86 0.71
CA ASP A 98 -6.28 -3.68 1.54
C ASP A 98 -7.33 -2.56 1.39
N HIS A 99 -7.99 -2.48 0.23
CA HIS A 99 -9.13 -1.59 -0.02
C HIS A 99 -10.42 -1.94 0.76
N ARG A 100 -10.48 -3.13 1.39
CA ARG A 100 -11.60 -3.58 2.23
C ARG A 100 -11.38 -3.31 3.71
N ASP A 101 -10.14 -3.18 4.14
CA ASP A 101 -9.79 -2.76 5.49
C ASP A 101 -8.88 -1.51 5.41
N THR A 102 -7.64 -1.61 5.88
CA THR A 102 -6.64 -0.54 5.75
C THR A 102 -5.72 -0.80 4.56
N SER A 103 -5.23 0.28 3.91
CA SER A 103 -4.20 0.27 2.84
C SER A 103 -2.83 -0.23 3.33
N SER A 104 -2.77 -1.48 3.76
CA SER A 104 -1.59 -2.14 4.30
C SER A 104 -1.63 -3.63 3.96
N ILE A 105 -0.46 -4.27 4.03
CA ILE A 105 -0.34 -5.73 3.87
C ILE A 105 -1.20 -6.45 4.92
N GLN A 106 -1.16 -5.99 6.18
CA GLN A 106 -1.96 -6.58 7.25
C GLN A 106 -3.46 -6.44 6.99
N GLY A 107 -3.90 -5.29 6.47
CA GLY A 107 -5.29 -5.08 6.07
C GLY A 107 -5.72 -6.03 4.94
N ALA A 108 -4.88 -6.25 3.94
CA ALA A 108 -5.13 -7.23 2.89
C ALA A 108 -5.29 -8.65 3.45
N LEU A 109 -4.35 -9.10 4.30
CA LEU A 109 -4.40 -10.43 4.89
C LEU A 109 -5.61 -10.62 5.81
N TYR A 110 -5.92 -9.62 6.64
CA TYR A 110 -7.04 -9.65 7.56
C TYR A 110 -8.38 -9.72 6.82
N SER A 111 -8.57 -8.88 5.79
CA SER A 111 -9.76 -8.93 4.95
C SER A 111 -9.90 -10.26 4.20
N GLY A 112 -8.78 -10.87 3.78
CA GLY A 112 -8.74 -12.19 3.16
C GLY A 112 -9.24 -13.29 4.08
N ARG A 113 -8.77 -13.31 5.33
CA ARG A 113 -9.24 -14.26 6.36
C ARG A 113 -10.74 -14.13 6.57
N ARG A 114 -11.24 -12.91 6.71
CA ARG A 114 -12.68 -12.64 6.87
C ARG A 114 -13.51 -13.09 5.68
N ALA A 115 -13.02 -12.87 4.47
CA ALA A 115 -13.70 -13.34 3.26
C ALA A 115 -13.76 -14.87 3.23
N ALA A 116 -12.67 -15.56 3.56
CA ALA A 116 -12.65 -17.02 3.64
C ALA A 116 -13.60 -17.56 4.72
N GLU A 117 -13.59 -16.98 5.93
CA GLU A 117 -14.54 -17.35 7.00
C GLU A 117 -15.99 -17.16 6.57
N ALA A 118 -16.27 -16.04 5.89
CA ALA A 118 -17.59 -15.75 5.36
C ALA A 118 -18.03 -16.77 4.29
N VAL A 119 -17.11 -17.22 3.42
CA VAL A 119 -17.37 -18.26 2.41
C VAL A 119 -17.64 -19.61 3.09
N LEU A 120 -16.79 -20.02 4.02
CA LEU A 120 -16.92 -21.30 4.70
C LEU A 120 -18.26 -21.39 5.46
N ALA A 121 -18.64 -20.31 6.15
CA ALA A 121 -19.92 -20.22 6.84
C ALA A 121 -21.11 -20.37 5.87
N ASP A 122 -21.09 -19.70 4.72
CA ASP A 122 -22.20 -19.74 3.77
C ASP A 122 -22.25 -21.06 2.98
N LEU A 123 -21.12 -21.78 2.88
CA LEU A 123 -21.05 -23.15 2.34
C LEU A 123 -21.39 -24.22 3.38
N GLY A 124 -21.59 -23.86 4.66
CA GLY A 124 -21.82 -24.82 5.74
C GLY A 124 -20.61 -25.69 6.09
N VAL A 125 -19.39 -25.26 5.72
CA VAL A 125 -18.16 -25.98 6.05
C VAL A 125 -17.77 -25.69 7.48
N VAL A 126 -17.96 -26.66 8.38
CA VAL A 126 -17.44 -26.60 9.75
C VAL A 126 -15.94 -26.84 9.68
N ARG A 127 -15.14 -25.85 10.10
CA ARG A 127 -13.70 -26.09 10.30
C ARG A 127 -13.56 -27.06 11.47
N PRO A 128 -12.78 -28.14 11.34
CA PRO A 128 -12.43 -28.95 12.49
C PRO A 128 -11.71 -28.05 13.51
N ASP A 129 -11.98 -28.27 14.80
CA ASP A 129 -11.26 -27.57 15.86
C ASP A 129 -9.76 -27.75 15.65
N PRO A 130 -8.95 -26.70 15.84
CA PRO A 130 -7.51 -26.85 15.81
C PRO A 130 -7.11 -27.93 16.82
N PRO A 131 -6.12 -28.78 16.52
CA PRO A 131 -5.65 -29.78 17.47
C PRO A 131 -5.30 -29.07 18.78
N ALA A 132 -5.81 -29.60 19.89
CA ALA A 132 -5.55 -29.04 21.21
C ALA A 132 -4.03 -29.03 21.46
N GLY A 133 -3.40 -27.85 21.39
CA GLY A 133 -1.97 -27.72 21.68
C GLY A 133 -1.19 -26.62 20.96
N GLU A 134 -1.70 -25.99 19.89
CA GLU A 134 -0.96 -24.90 19.25
C GLU A 134 -1.26 -23.54 19.93
N PRO A 135 -0.24 -22.88 20.53
CA PRO A 135 -0.44 -21.55 21.08
C PRO A 135 -0.80 -20.58 19.95
N GLN A 136 -1.96 -19.94 20.08
CA GLN A 136 -2.38 -18.87 19.19
C GLN A 136 -1.34 -17.75 19.27
N GLN A 137 -0.58 -17.58 18.19
CA GLN A 137 0.41 -16.52 18.07
C GLN A 137 -0.33 -15.18 18.17
N THR A 138 -0.27 -14.60 19.37
CA THR A 138 -0.81 -13.28 19.67
C THR A 138 0.09 -12.28 18.96
N VAL A 139 -0.49 -11.55 18.01
CA VAL A 139 0.16 -10.46 17.27
C VAL A 139 0.32 -9.24 18.18
#